data_AF-A0A1G9L6F5-F1
#
_entry.id   AF-A0A1G9L6F5-F1
#
_cell.length_a   1.000
_cell.length_b   1.000
_cell.length_c   1.000
_cell.angle_alpha   90.00
_cell.angle_beta   90.00
_cell.angle_gamma   90.00
#
_symmetry.space_group_name_H-M   'P 1'
#
loop_
_entity.id
_entity.type
_entity.pdbx_description
1 polymer ?
#
loop_
_entity_poly.entity_id
_entity_poly.type
_entity_poly.pdbx_seq_one_letter_code
_entity_poly.pdbx_strand_id
1 'polypeptide(L)' 'MELQSNFEIAHLTEKEENAIKKAETELKNETGKDFVVIAWQEISK' A
#
# COMPACT_ATOMS: atom_id res chain seq x y z
N MET A 1 4.92 -27.75 -6.80
CA MET A 1 5.99 -26.77 -6.46
C MET A 1 5.25 -25.54 -5.99
N GLU A 2 5.05 -25.43 -4.67
CA GLU A 2 4.38 -24.27 -4.10
C GLU A 2 5.37 -23.10 -4.16
N LEU A 3 5.11 -22.14 -5.04
CA LEU A 3 5.75 -20.83 -4.95
C LEU A 3 5.24 -20.20 -3.66
N GLN A 4 5.93 -20.43 -2.54
CA GLN A 4 5.69 -19.64 -1.34
C GLN A 4 5.93 -18.19 -1.74
N SER A 5 4.87 -17.41 -1.82
CA SER A 5 4.95 -15.99 -2.11
C SER A 5 5.85 -15.34 -1.06
N ASN A 6 7.05 -14.91 -1.46
CA ASN A 6 8.00 -14.20 -0.59
C ASN A 6 7.52 -12.78 -0.27
N PHE A 7 6.22 -12.53 -0.23
CA PHE A 7 5.64 -11.21 -0.04
C PHE A 7 4.58 -11.28 1.05
N GLU A 8 4.60 -10.29 1.94
CA GLU A 8 3.58 -10.07 2.96
C GLU A 8 3.03 -8.65 2.86
N ILE A 9 1.91 -8.40 3.54
CA ILE A 9 1.41 -7.03 3.69
C ILE A 9 2.47 -6.22 4.42
N ALA A 10 2.85 -5.09 3.82
CA ALA A 10 3.89 -4.26 4.39
C ALA A 10 3.45 -3.73 5.77
N HIS A 11 4.33 -3.85 6.76
CA HIS A 11 4.13 -3.17 8.03
C HIS A 11 4.54 -1.71 7.86
N LEU A 12 3.53 -0.84 7.80
CA LEU A 12 3.73 0.58 7.60
C LEU A 12 3.88 1.30 8.95
N THR A 13 4.75 2.30 8.98
CA THR A 13 4.77 3.30 10.05
C THR A 13 3.61 4.28 9.88
N GLU A 14 3.21 4.97 10.95
CA GLU A 14 2.17 6.00 10.90
C GLU A 14 2.46 7.10 9.87
N LYS A 15 3.74 7.45 9.70
CA LYS A 15 4.17 8.44 8.70
C LYS A 15 3.91 7.94 7.28
N GLU A 16 4.18 6.66 7.00
CA GLU A 16 3.95 6.06 5.68
C GLU A 16 2.45 5.91 5.40
N GLU A 17 1.67 5.47 6.38
CA GLU A 17 0.21 5.42 6.25
C GLU A 17 -0.38 6.81 5.92
N ASN A 18 0.08 7.85 6.60
CA ASN A 18 -0.38 9.22 6.35
C ASN A 18 0.00 9.71 4.96
N ALA A 19 1.18 9.33 4.45
CA ALA A 19 1.59 9.66 3.10
C ALA A 19 0.70 8.96 2.05
N ILE A 20 0.37 7.69 2.26
CA ILE A 20 -0.52 6.91 1.38
C ILE A 20 -1.93 7.51 1.37
N LYS A 21 -2.51 7.78 2.55
CA LYS A 21 -3.84 8.41 2.66
C LYS A 21 -3.91 9.77 1.98
N LYS A 22 -2.83 10.55 2.08
CA LYS A 22 -2.73 11.83 1.38
C LYS A 22 -2.80 11.64 -0.14
N ALA A 23 -2.03 10.69 -0.68
CA ALA A 23 -2.07 10.37 -2.10
C ALA A 23 -3.45 9.87 -2.57
N GLU A 24 -4.10 9.00 -1.79
CA GLU A 24 -5.47 8.54 -2.07
C GLU A 24 -6.46 9.70 -2.12
N THR A 25 -6.34 10.64 -1.19
CA THR A 25 -7.19 11.83 -1.14
C THR A 25 -6.96 12.74 -2.35
N GLU A 26 -5.71 12.96 -2.75
CA GLU A 26 -5.35 13.75 -3.93
C GLU A 26 -5.94 13.12 -5.21
N LEU A 27 -5.77 11.80 -5.39
CA LEU A 27 -6.34 11.07 -6.53
C LEU A 27 -7.87 11.14 -6.56
N LYS A 28 -8.52 11.06 -5.40
CA LYS A 28 -9.98 11.22 -5.30
C LYS A 28 -10.43 12.61 -5.71
N ASN A 29 -9.74 13.65 -5.26
CA ASN A 29 -10.07 15.03 -5.59
C ASN A 29 -9.92 15.32 -7.08
N GLU A 30 -8.92 14.73 -7.75
CA GLU A 30 -8.69 14.94 -9.18
C GLU A 30 -9.65 14.14 -10.06
N THR A 31 -9.98 12.91 -9.67
CA THR A 31 -10.67 11.96 -10.56
C THR A 31 -12.12 11.68 -10.18
N GLY A 32 -12.53 12.10 -8.97
CA GLY A 32 -13.81 11.77 -8.35
C GLY A 32 -13.98 10.30 -7.94
N LYS A 33 -12.91 9.50 -7.93
CA LYS A 33 -12.96 8.05 -7.68
C LYS A 33 -12.23 7.69 -6.40
N ASP A 34 -12.72 6.67 -5.71
CA ASP A 34 -12.03 6.07 -4.57
C ASP A 34 -10.93 5.12 -5.08
N PHE A 35 -9.72 5.30 -4.56
CA PHE A 35 -8.59 4.40 -4.79
C PHE A 35 -8.24 3.70 -3.49
N VAL A 36 -7.83 2.44 -3.59
CA VAL A 36 -7.31 1.66 -2.47
C VAL A 36 -5.90 1.25 -2.81
N VAL A 37 -4.95 1.64 -1.98
CA VAL A 37 -3.53 1.26 -2.12
C VAL A 37 -3.22 0.11 -1.17
N ILE A 38 -2.68 -0.98 -1.72
CA ILE A 38 -2.23 -2.14 -0.94
C ILE A 38 -0.71 -2.24 -1.05
N ALA A 39 -0.02 -2.03 0.06
CA ALA A 39 1.44 -2.14 0.14
C ALA A 39 1.84 -3.59 0.46
N TRP A 40 2.75 -4.14 -0.35
CA TRP A 40 3.38 -5.45 -0.14
C TRP A 40 4.88 -5.26 0.05
N GLN A 41 5.47 -6.01 0.96
CA GLN A 41 6.93 -6.05 1.18
C GLN A 41 7.46 -7.44 0.92
N GLU A 42 8.69 -7.54 0.39
CA GLU A 42 9.38 -8.82 0.29
C GLU A 42 9.80 -9.29 1.69
N ILE A 43 9.49 -10.54 2.01
CA ILE A 43 9.93 -11.24 3.21
C ILE A 43 11.42 -11.54 3.05
N SER A 44 12.27 -10.57 3.33
CA SER A 44 13.72 -10.80 3.42
C SER A 44 14.02 -11.58 4.72
N LYS A 45 14.54 -12.80 4.57
CA LYS A 45 14.98 -13.66 5.69
C LYS A 45 16.22 -13.13 6.40
#